data_AF-A0A7R9PPN8-F1
#
_entry.id   AF-A0A7R9PPN8-F1
#
_cell.length_a   1.000
_cell.length_b   1.000
_cell.length_c   1.000
_cell.angle_alpha   90.00
_cell.angle_beta   90.00
_cell.angle_gamma   90.00
#
_symmetry.space_group_name_H-M   'P 1'
#
loop_
_entity.id
_entity.type
_entity.pdbx_description
1 polymer ?
#
loop_
_entity_poly.entity_id
_entity_poly.type
_entity_poly.pdbx_seq_one_letter_code
_entity_poly.pdbx_strand_id
1 'polypeptide(L)'
;MVDDVFFIVRKSIRRASSSASLDGVCAVINNACSLLEMDLCGVLRQQLKQGYPSGYLDLTQAYNVLHSTIQQGRLQASDSEQARLMFLAYLNNADVSTEYIDTLRQSLSEEVPSALSPLKAHERDKLESCLSGLASVNASLRAVVDYGIQQLRASAIKPRVSPWVDSFLAVSHQLSEEEFASYEADEAFIQNLIMNLQGLLTSLKPNLTPGNYDTIVSILTSEVTSHMEKVVLKSSFNRLGGLVLDKEVRALVGYLTSATSWSIRDKFARLTQIATVLNLERVTEISDYWGNSSSPLTWRLTPTEIRQIMSLRTDFRSEDIKSRVEIGDLASCPSDMLQGFNSRVESGDLASCPTGVLQSG
;
A
#
# COMPACT_ATOMS: atom_id res chain seq x y z
N MET A 1 24.43 -15.57 5.98
CA MET A 1 24.07 -14.99 7.29
C MET A 1 22.79 -15.60 7.83
N VAL A 2 21.61 -15.26 7.30
CA VAL A 2 20.34 -15.80 7.84
C VAL A 2 20.27 -17.32 7.69
N ASP A 3 20.71 -17.87 6.56
CA ASP A 3 20.79 -19.32 6.33
C ASP A 3 21.60 -20.03 7.42
N ASP A 4 22.77 -19.49 7.76
CA ASP A 4 23.66 -20.05 8.78
C ASP A 4 23.03 -19.99 10.17
N VAL A 5 22.40 -18.87 10.52
CA VAL A 5 21.69 -18.68 11.80
C VAL A 5 20.59 -19.73 11.95
N PHE A 6 19.71 -19.85 10.96
CA PHE A 6 18.60 -20.80 11.01
C PHE A 6 19.06 -22.26 10.91
N PHE A 7 20.14 -22.54 10.16
CA PHE A 7 20.77 -23.86 10.14
C PHE A 7 21.29 -24.26 11.53
N ILE A 8 22.00 -23.36 12.20
CA ILE A 8 22.55 -23.59 13.56
C ILE A 8 21.43 -23.76 14.57
N VAL A 9 20.39 -22.92 14.53
CA VAL A 9 19.22 -23.03 15.42
C VAL A 9 18.53 -24.37 15.24
N ARG A 10 18.19 -24.76 14.00
CA ARG A 10 17.55 -26.04 13.71
C ARG A 10 18.41 -27.22 14.17
N LYS A 11 19.71 -27.18 13.90
CA LYS A 11 20.65 -28.24 14.30
C LYS A 11 20.74 -28.37 15.82
N SER A 12 20.73 -27.25 16.54
CA SER A 12 20.79 -27.22 18.00
C SER A 12 19.54 -27.83 18.62
N ILE A 13 18.35 -27.50 18.10
CA ILE A 13 17.08 -28.07 18.57
C ILE A 13 17.02 -29.57 18.27
N ARG A 14 17.40 -30.00 17.06
CA ARG A 14 17.46 -31.44 16.70
C ARG A 14 18.38 -32.24 17.62
N ARG A 15 19.54 -31.68 17.98
CA ARG A 15 20.47 -32.31 18.93
C ARG A 15 19.84 -32.43 20.32
N ALA A 16 19.08 -31.43 20.75
CA ALA A 16 18.32 -31.51 21.99
C ALA A 16 17.25 -32.62 21.94
N SER A 17 16.61 -32.83 20.79
CA SER A 17 15.64 -33.92 20.61
C SER A 17 16.28 -35.31 20.75
N SER A 18 17.56 -35.45 20.39
CA SER A 18 18.31 -36.70 20.61
C SER A 18 18.56 -37.03 22.10
N SER A 19 18.32 -36.09 23.02
CA SER A 19 18.46 -36.33 24.47
C SER A 19 17.28 -37.07 25.09
N ALA A 20 16.21 -37.32 24.33
CA ALA A 20 14.96 -37.91 24.82
C ALA A 20 14.26 -37.15 25.96
N SER A 21 14.63 -35.87 26.21
CA SER A 21 14.02 -35.01 27.22
C SER A 21 13.25 -33.87 26.58
N LEU A 22 11.92 -33.88 26.75
CA LEU A 22 11.06 -32.79 26.28
C LEU A 22 11.42 -31.44 26.94
N ASP A 23 11.73 -31.45 28.23
CA ASP A 23 12.13 -30.25 28.98
C ASP A 23 13.40 -29.63 28.40
N GLY A 24 14.38 -30.47 28.03
CA GLY A 24 15.60 -30.03 27.37
C GLY A 24 15.32 -29.41 25.99
N VAL A 25 14.46 -30.04 25.20
CA VAL A 25 14.05 -29.50 23.88
C VAL A 25 13.34 -28.14 24.04
N CYS A 26 12.36 -28.05 24.94
CA CYS A 26 11.63 -26.81 25.23
C CYS A 26 12.57 -25.69 25.70
N ALA A 27 13.54 -25.99 26.56
CA ALA A 27 14.52 -25.02 27.01
C ALA A 27 15.37 -24.48 25.84
N VAL A 28 15.79 -25.35 24.92
CA VAL A 28 16.57 -24.94 23.74
C VAL A 28 15.72 -24.15 22.75
N ILE A 29 14.45 -24.52 22.54
CA ILE A 29 13.51 -23.74 21.70
C ILE A 29 13.33 -22.34 22.29
N ASN A 30 13.06 -22.22 23.59
CA ASN A 30 12.86 -20.92 24.24
C ASN A 30 14.13 -20.05 24.18
N ASN A 31 15.30 -20.66 24.36
CA ASN A 31 16.57 -19.96 24.20
C ASN A 31 16.77 -19.47 22.74
N ALA A 32 16.47 -20.32 21.75
CA ALA A 32 16.53 -19.94 20.35
C ALA A 32 15.57 -18.79 20.03
N CYS A 33 14.33 -18.82 20.55
CA CYS A 33 13.39 -17.72 20.40
C CYS A 33 13.98 -16.41 20.96
N SER A 34 14.55 -16.44 22.16
CA SER A 34 15.19 -15.27 22.78
C SER A 34 16.34 -14.72 21.94
N LEU A 35 17.22 -15.58 21.40
CA LEU A 35 18.35 -15.14 20.57
C LEU A 35 17.87 -14.56 19.23
N LEU A 36 16.88 -15.17 18.60
CA LEU A 36 16.32 -14.68 17.34
C LEU A 36 15.61 -13.33 17.53
N GLU A 37 14.88 -13.18 18.63
CA GLU A 37 14.14 -11.94 18.93
C GLU A 37 15.05 -10.81 19.41
N MET A 38 16.05 -11.07 20.25
CA MET A 38 16.92 -10.02 20.78
C MET A 38 18.09 -9.70 19.86
N ASP A 39 18.80 -10.73 19.38
CA ASP A 39 20.06 -10.53 18.66
C ASP A 39 19.83 -10.40 17.16
N LEU A 40 19.15 -11.36 16.53
CA LEU A 40 18.92 -11.31 15.08
C LEU A 40 18.05 -10.11 14.70
N CYS A 41 16.86 -9.97 15.29
CA CYS A 41 16.02 -8.79 15.03
C CYS A 41 16.72 -7.50 15.43
N GLY A 42 17.50 -7.50 16.52
CA GLY A 42 18.29 -6.35 16.97
C GLY A 42 19.28 -5.87 15.91
N VAL A 43 20.09 -6.78 15.36
CA VAL A 43 21.07 -6.49 14.32
C VAL A 43 20.38 -6.01 13.04
N LEU A 44 19.36 -6.72 12.57
CA LEU A 44 18.62 -6.35 11.35
C LEU A 44 18.03 -4.94 11.49
N ARG A 45 17.37 -4.66 12.63
CA ARG A 45 16.76 -3.36 12.89
C ARG A 45 17.81 -2.25 13.03
N GLN A 46 18.95 -2.52 13.65
CA GLN A 46 20.03 -1.54 13.80
C GLN A 46 20.60 -1.12 12.44
N GLN A 47 20.73 -2.06 11.50
CA GLN A 47 21.19 -1.76 10.14
C GLN A 47 20.16 -0.94 9.38
N LEU A 48 18.88 -1.29 9.46
CA LEU A 48 17.80 -0.50 8.83
C LEU A 48 17.65 0.90 9.46
N LYS A 49 18.00 1.08 10.74
CA LYS A 49 18.00 2.40 11.41
C LYS A 49 19.05 3.36 10.87
N GLN A 50 20.09 2.88 10.20
CA GLN A 50 21.06 3.76 9.52
C GLN A 50 20.41 4.52 8.36
N GLY A 51 19.25 4.06 7.90
CA GLY A 51 18.45 4.68 6.86
C GLY A 51 18.89 4.29 5.46
N TYR A 52 17.98 4.48 4.51
CA TYR A 52 18.30 4.31 3.10
C TYR A 52 18.89 5.62 2.56
N PRO A 53 20.12 5.61 2.00
CA PRO A 53 20.78 6.83 1.55
C PRO A 53 19.99 7.56 0.46
N SER A 54 19.41 8.70 0.84
CA SER A 54 18.73 9.66 -0.05
C SER A 54 19.76 10.49 -0.81
N GLY A 55 20.39 9.87 -1.81
CA GLY A 55 21.13 10.58 -2.85
C GLY A 55 20.30 10.54 -4.12
N TYR A 56 19.75 11.68 -4.51
CA TYR A 56 19.04 11.81 -5.77
C TYR A 56 20.07 11.63 -6.89
N LEU A 57 20.06 10.48 -7.55
CA LEU A 57 20.80 10.30 -8.80
C LEU A 57 20.00 11.02 -9.88
N ASP A 58 20.10 12.36 -9.90
CA ASP A 58 19.65 13.15 -11.04
C ASP A 58 20.39 12.63 -12.30
N LEU A 59 19.76 12.69 -13.47
CA LEU A 59 20.41 12.34 -14.75
C LEU A 59 21.74 13.11 -14.89
N THR A 60 21.79 14.34 -14.38
CA THR A 60 22.99 15.19 -14.29
C THR A 60 24.07 14.60 -13.37
N GLN A 61 23.71 14.04 -12.21
CA GLN A 61 24.67 13.37 -11.32
C GLN A 61 25.09 12.00 -11.85
N ALA A 62 24.18 11.25 -12.48
CA ALA A 62 24.52 10.02 -13.18
C ALA A 62 25.51 10.27 -14.32
N TYR A 63 25.33 11.36 -15.07
CA TYR A 63 26.26 11.80 -16.12
C TYR A 63 27.63 12.21 -15.54
N ASN A 64 27.65 12.94 -14.42
CA ASN A 64 28.89 13.33 -13.75
C ASN A 64 29.64 12.15 -13.09
N VAL A 65 28.90 11.19 -12.50
CA VAL A 65 29.47 9.93 -12.02
C VAL A 65 30.02 9.15 -13.21
N LEU A 66 29.28 8.96 -14.30
CA LEU A 66 29.78 8.27 -15.50
C LEU A 66 31.05 8.93 -16.06
N HIS A 67 31.08 10.26 -16.16
CA HIS A 67 32.23 11.02 -16.67
C HIS A 67 33.45 10.93 -15.74
N SER A 68 33.25 10.89 -14.41
CA SER A 68 34.35 10.72 -13.45
C SER A 68 34.87 9.28 -13.37
N THR A 69 33.99 8.27 -13.47
CA THR A 69 34.37 6.85 -13.48
C THR A 69 35.15 6.48 -14.75
N ILE A 70 34.82 7.08 -15.90
CA ILE A 70 35.55 6.89 -17.17
C ILE A 70 36.97 7.48 -17.09
N GLN A 71 37.18 8.60 -16.39
CA GLN A 71 38.52 9.19 -16.21
C GLN A 71 39.41 8.42 -15.24
N GLN A 72 38.85 7.67 -14.27
CA GLN A 72 39.63 7.00 -13.23
C GLN A 72 39.77 5.48 -13.39
N GLY A 73 39.17 4.86 -14.42
CA GLY A 73 39.43 3.47 -14.80
C GLY A 73 39.07 2.41 -13.74
N ARG A 74 38.31 2.76 -12.69
CA ARG A 74 37.84 1.83 -11.65
C ARG A 74 36.32 1.94 -11.52
N LEU A 75 35.61 0.91 -11.96
CA LEU A 75 34.21 0.67 -11.64
C LEU A 75 34.10 0.21 -10.18
N GLN A 76 34.17 1.14 -9.23
CA GLN A 76 33.74 0.86 -7.86
C GLN A 76 32.43 1.58 -7.59
N ALA A 77 31.46 0.84 -7.03
CA ALA A 77 30.21 1.44 -6.56
C ALA A 77 30.55 2.53 -5.55
N SER A 78 29.90 3.70 -5.68
CA SER A 78 30.09 4.78 -4.71
C SER A 78 29.71 4.28 -3.31
N ASP A 79 30.33 4.83 -2.24
CA ASP A 79 29.98 4.47 -0.85
C ASP A 79 28.46 4.59 -0.59
N SER A 80 27.79 5.52 -1.28
CA SER A 80 26.33 5.70 -1.20
C SER A 80 25.53 4.57 -1.84
N GLU A 81 26.01 3.99 -2.94
CA GLU A 81 25.37 2.87 -3.64
C GLU A 81 25.54 1.58 -2.86
N GLN A 82 26.74 1.34 -2.31
CA GLN A 82 26.99 0.20 -1.45
C GLN A 82 26.10 0.24 -0.20
N ALA A 83 25.91 1.41 0.41
CA ALA A 83 25.01 1.57 1.55
C ALA A 83 23.52 1.31 1.18
N ARG A 84 23.07 1.69 -0.03
CA ARG A 84 21.72 1.34 -0.51
C ARG A 84 21.55 -0.16 -0.70
N LEU A 85 22.50 -0.82 -1.37
CA LEU A 85 22.48 -2.27 -1.57
C LEU A 85 22.50 -3.02 -0.24
N MET A 86 23.30 -2.55 0.72
CA MET A 86 23.34 -3.11 2.07
C MET A 86 21.99 -2.97 2.78
N PHE A 87 21.35 -1.80 2.73
CA PHE A 87 20.01 -1.59 3.30
C PHE A 87 18.99 -2.58 2.72
N LEU A 88 18.95 -2.73 1.38
CA LEU A 88 18.03 -3.65 0.71
C LEU A 88 18.33 -5.12 1.06
N ALA A 89 19.61 -5.49 1.19
CA ALA A 89 20.00 -6.83 1.61
C ALA A 89 19.54 -7.14 3.04
N TYR A 90 19.66 -6.19 3.98
CA TYR A 90 19.16 -6.37 5.35
C TYR A 90 17.63 -6.45 5.42
N LEU A 91 16.93 -5.68 4.59
CA LEU A 91 15.47 -5.78 4.47
C LEU A 91 15.05 -7.16 3.93
N ASN A 92 15.70 -7.66 2.89
CA ASN A 92 15.46 -9.00 2.36
C ASN A 92 15.80 -10.09 3.38
N ASN A 93 16.88 -9.94 4.13
CA ASN A 93 17.23 -10.89 5.19
C ASN A 93 16.15 -10.95 6.27
N ALA A 94 15.54 -9.82 6.64
CA ALA A 94 14.42 -9.81 7.58
C ALA A 94 13.18 -10.52 7.02
N ASP A 95 12.86 -10.29 5.74
CA ASP A 95 11.75 -10.93 5.03
C ASP A 95 11.94 -12.45 4.92
N VAL A 96 13.08 -12.92 4.40
CA VAL A 96 13.43 -14.35 4.32
C VAL A 96 13.43 -15.01 5.70
N SER A 97 13.84 -14.28 6.75
CA SER A 97 13.80 -14.81 8.11
C SER A 97 12.37 -15.12 8.58
N THR A 98 11.34 -14.41 8.09
CA THR A 98 9.94 -14.73 8.40
C THR A 98 9.54 -16.09 7.83
N GLU A 99 9.91 -16.39 6.59
CA GLU A 99 9.67 -17.68 5.94
C GLU A 99 10.43 -18.82 6.65
N TYR A 100 11.66 -18.55 7.08
CA TYR A 100 12.47 -19.52 7.82
C TYR A 100 11.91 -19.84 9.20
N ILE A 101 11.33 -18.87 9.90
CA ILE A 101 10.63 -19.13 11.16
C ILE A 101 9.41 -20.02 10.94
N ASP A 102 8.59 -19.73 9.93
CA ASP A 102 7.39 -20.51 9.64
C ASP A 102 7.76 -21.96 9.25
N THR A 103 8.78 -22.13 8.40
CA THR A 103 9.32 -23.44 8.03
C THR A 103 9.92 -24.19 9.22
N LEU A 104 10.66 -23.49 10.09
CA LEU A 104 11.25 -24.07 11.29
C LEU A 104 10.17 -24.54 12.25
N ARG A 105 9.14 -23.70 12.50
CA ARG A 105 8.02 -24.06 13.37
C ARG A 105 7.31 -25.31 12.86
N GLN A 106 6.97 -25.36 11.58
CA GLN A 106 6.30 -26.53 10.99
C GLN A 106 7.19 -27.78 11.12
N SER A 107 8.46 -27.68 10.75
CA SER A 107 9.41 -28.81 10.86
C SER A 107 9.52 -29.33 12.29
N LEU A 108 9.63 -28.44 13.28
CA LEU A 108 9.76 -28.83 14.69
C LEU A 108 8.49 -29.46 15.25
N SER A 109 7.30 -29.02 14.79
CA SER A 109 6.03 -29.59 15.21
C SER A 109 5.86 -31.07 14.83
N GLU A 110 6.57 -31.51 13.77
CA GLU A 110 6.56 -32.89 13.29
C GLU A 110 7.77 -33.69 13.82
N GLU A 111 8.97 -33.11 13.76
CA GLU A 111 10.22 -33.79 14.11
C GLU A 111 10.35 -34.09 15.60
N VAL A 112 9.92 -33.17 16.48
CA VAL A 112 10.08 -33.33 17.93
C VAL A 112 9.20 -34.47 18.48
N PRO A 113 7.88 -34.54 18.18
CA PRO A 113 7.06 -35.68 18.60
C PRO A 113 7.53 -37.01 18.00
N SER A 114 8.04 -37.00 16.76
CA SER A 114 8.57 -38.21 16.12
C SER A 114 9.82 -38.75 16.82
N ALA A 115 10.66 -37.89 17.41
CA ALA A 115 11.91 -38.29 18.07
C ALA A 115 11.73 -38.76 19.52
N LEU A 116 10.68 -38.32 20.22
CA LEU A 116 10.54 -38.49 21.68
C LEU A 116 9.68 -39.69 22.12
N SER A 117 9.22 -40.55 21.19
CA SER A 117 8.16 -41.57 21.45
C SER A 117 6.80 -40.91 21.77
N PRO A 118 5.65 -41.63 21.80
CA PRO A 118 4.36 -40.96 21.74
C PRO A 118 4.13 -40.07 22.97
N LEU A 119 4.16 -38.75 22.74
CA LEU A 119 3.92 -37.73 23.75
C LEU A 119 2.51 -37.87 24.35
N LYS A 120 2.37 -37.56 25.64
CA LYS A 120 1.07 -37.40 26.30
C LYS A 120 0.42 -36.08 25.88
N ALA A 121 -0.88 -35.90 26.17
CA ALA A 121 -1.60 -34.67 25.81
C ALA A 121 -0.94 -33.40 26.39
N HIS A 122 -0.66 -33.39 27.70
CA HIS A 122 -0.03 -32.23 28.35
C HIS A 122 1.41 -31.94 27.85
N GLU A 123 2.13 -32.96 27.37
CA GLU A 123 3.46 -32.81 26.77
C GLU A 123 3.38 -32.16 25.39
N ARG A 124 2.34 -32.49 24.61
CA ARG A 124 2.04 -31.79 23.35
C ARG A 124 1.68 -30.33 23.60
N ASP A 125 0.84 -30.05 24.59
CA ASP A 125 0.46 -28.67 24.92
C ASP A 125 1.67 -27.83 25.35
N LYS A 126 2.59 -28.43 26.11
CA LYS A 126 3.85 -27.79 26.50
C LYS A 126 4.75 -27.48 25.31
N LEU A 127 4.87 -28.41 24.36
CA LEU A 127 5.64 -28.19 23.13
C LEU A 127 5.01 -27.07 22.29
N GLU A 128 3.70 -27.10 22.09
CA GLU A 128 2.98 -26.07 21.33
C GLU A 128 3.14 -24.69 21.97
N SER A 129 3.11 -24.60 23.30
CA SER A 129 3.41 -23.35 24.01
C SER A 129 4.81 -22.83 23.72
N CYS A 130 5.84 -23.69 23.63
CA CYS A 130 7.19 -23.26 23.26
C CYS A 130 7.28 -22.84 21.79
N LEU A 131 6.62 -23.58 20.89
CA LEU A 131 6.53 -23.25 19.46
C LEU A 131 5.77 -21.94 19.21
N SER A 132 4.84 -21.56 20.09
CA SER A 132 4.19 -20.24 20.04
C SER A 132 5.19 -19.08 20.21
N GLY A 133 6.32 -19.32 20.90
CA GLY A 133 7.42 -18.35 20.99
C GLY A 133 8.02 -18.01 19.63
N LEU A 134 8.09 -18.97 18.70
CA LEU A 134 8.52 -18.72 17.32
C LEU A 134 7.54 -17.81 16.57
N ALA A 135 6.24 -17.88 16.88
CA ALA A 135 5.26 -16.95 16.30
C ALA A 135 5.50 -15.51 16.79
N SER A 136 5.92 -15.32 18.04
CA SER A 136 6.35 -14.01 18.57
C SER A 136 7.57 -13.49 17.81
N VAL A 137 8.59 -14.33 17.59
CA VAL A 137 9.76 -13.97 16.78
C VAL A 137 9.35 -13.55 15.37
N ASN A 138 8.42 -14.28 14.74
CA ASN A 138 7.91 -13.94 13.41
C ASN A 138 7.23 -12.55 13.40
N ALA A 139 6.42 -12.24 14.41
CA ALA A 139 5.81 -10.92 14.56
C ALA A 139 6.87 -9.81 14.72
N SER A 140 7.90 -10.06 15.52
CA SER A 140 9.04 -9.14 15.69
C SER A 140 9.82 -8.92 14.39
N LEU A 141 10.06 -9.97 13.59
CA LEU A 141 10.68 -9.85 12.27
C LEU A 141 9.81 -9.08 11.27
N ARG A 142 8.49 -9.35 11.23
CA ARG A 142 7.55 -8.57 10.40
C ARG A 142 7.58 -7.09 10.75
N ALA A 143 7.64 -6.74 12.04
CA ALA A 143 7.79 -5.35 12.46
C ALA A 143 9.12 -4.71 12.00
N VAL A 144 10.20 -5.50 11.85
CA VAL A 144 11.48 -5.05 11.28
C VAL A 144 11.35 -4.82 9.76
N VAL A 145 10.69 -5.74 9.04
CA VAL A 145 10.38 -5.58 7.61
C VAL A 145 9.54 -4.32 7.38
N ASP A 146 8.44 -4.16 8.10
CA ASP A 146 7.56 -3.00 8.02
C ASP A 146 8.32 -1.70 8.27
N TYR A 147 9.20 -1.68 9.27
CA TYR A 147 10.06 -0.53 9.54
C TYR A 147 10.96 -0.19 8.35
N GLY A 148 11.66 -1.18 7.78
CA GLY A 148 12.52 -0.97 6.62
C GLY A 148 11.75 -0.50 5.38
N ILE A 149 10.57 -1.07 5.14
CA ILE A 149 9.66 -0.66 4.06
C ILE A 149 9.21 0.80 4.24
N GLN A 150 8.84 1.23 5.46
CA GLN A 150 8.48 2.62 5.72
C GLN A 150 9.65 3.58 5.52
N GLN A 151 10.87 3.19 5.90
CA GLN A 151 12.08 3.97 5.61
C GLN A 151 12.30 4.13 4.10
N LEU A 152 12.17 3.04 3.33
CA LEU A 152 12.31 3.08 1.87
C LEU A 152 11.24 3.95 1.21
N ARG A 153 9.99 3.88 1.69
CA ARG A 153 8.90 4.76 1.27
C ARG A 153 9.24 6.23 1.49
N ALA A 154 9.67 6.58 2.70
CA ALA A 154 9.92 7.97 3.10
C ALA A 154 11.14 8.59 2.41
N SER A 155 12.17 7.80 2.12
CA SER A 155 13.46 8.29 1.60
C SER A 155 13.64 8.13 0.09
N ALA A 156 13.02 7.11 -0.53
CA ALA A 156 13.22 6.78 -1.94
C ALA A 156 11.96 6.95 -2.80
N ILE A 157 10.79 6.59 -2.29
CA ILE A 157 9.55 6.63 -3.08
C ILE A 157 8.96 8.04 -3.06
N LYS A 158 8.53 8.51 -1.88
CA LYS A 158 7.77 9.76 -1.75
C LYS A 158 8.52 10.98 -2.31
N PRO A 159 9.81 11.22 -1.99
CA PRO A 159 10.54 12.38 -2.49
C PRO A 159 10.73 12.38 -4.02
N ARG A 160 10.65 11.22 -4.66
CA ARG A 160 10.73 11.09 -6.12
C ARG A 160 9.37 11.24 -6.79
N VAL A 161 8.36 10.57 -6.24
CA VAL A 161 6.99 10.61 -6.79
C VAL A 161 6.40 12.01 -6.74
N SER A 162 6.56 12.74 -5.64
CA SER A 162 5.97 14.08 -5.49
C SER A 162 6.33 15.03 -6.65
N PRO A 163 7.61 15.32 -6.97
CA PRO A 163 7.94 16.23 -8.08
C PRO A 163 7.50 15.71 -9.45
N TRP A 164 7.52 14.39 -9.68
CA TRP A 164 7.05 13.82 -10.94
C TRP A 164 5.56 14.06 -11.15
N VAL A 165 4.76 13.87 -10.11
CA VAL A 165 3.30 14.08 -10.18
C VAL A 165 2.96 15.57 -10.07
N ASP A 166 3.72 16.38 -9.32
CA ASP A 166 3.53 17.84 -9.24
C ASP A 166 3.71 18.54 -10.60
N SER A 167 4.44 17.92 -11.53
CA SER A 167 4.54 18.43 -12.91
C SER A 167 3.18 18.51 -13.62
N PHE A 168 2.16 17.77 -13.15
CA PHE A 168 0.77 17.88 -13.59
C PHE A 168 0.23 19.30 -13.43
N LEU A 169 0.59 19.99 -12.33
CA LEU A 169 0.11 21.34 -12.03
C LEU A 169 0.63 22.40 -13.03
N ALA A 170 1.66 22.08 -13.80
CA ALA A 170 2.19 22.96 -14.84
C ALA A 170 1.48 22.78 -16.19
N VAL A 171 0.62 21.76 -16.33
CA VAL A 171 -0.11 21.45 -17.56
C VAL A 171 -1.49 22.12 -17.51
N SER A 172 -1.88 22.80 -18.58
CA SER A 172 -3.25 23.32 -18.71
C SER A 172 -4.21 22.16 -19.01
N HIS A 173 -5.33 22.10 -18.27
CA HIS A 173 -6.46 21.21 -18.58
C HIS A 173 -7.69 21.99 -19.06
N GLN A 174 -7.49 23.25 -19.45
CA GLN A 174 -8.47 24.05 -20.18
C GLN A 174 -7.96 24.17 -21.62
N LEU A 175 -8.37 23.20 -22.44
CA LEU A 175 -7.83 23.02 -23.78
C LEU A 175 -8.82 23.48 -24.84
N SER A 176 -8.32 24.14 -25.88
CA SER A 176 -8.98 24.27 -27.19
C SER A 176 -8.84 22.98 -28.01
N GLU A 177 -9.57 22.87 -29.12
CA GLU A 177 -9.43 21.73 -30.04
C GLU A 177 -8.01 21.62 -30.63
N GLU A 178 -7.36 22.75 -30.91
CA GLU A 178 -5.99 22.80 -31.43
C GLU A 178 -4.97 22.32 -30.38
N GLU A 179 -5.10 22.79 -29.13
CA GLU A 179 -4.23 22.35 -28.03
C GLU A 179 -4.45 20.88 -27.67
N PHE A 180 -5.71 20.41 -27.73
CA PHE A 180 -6.03 18.99 -27.55
C PHE A 180 -5.38 18.13 -28.64
N ALA A 181 -5.50 18.50 -29.91
CA ALA A 181 -4.85 17.78 -31.02
C ALA A 181 -3.31 17.78 -30.88
N SER A 182 -2.72 18.90 -30.43
CA SER A 182 -1.29 18.97 -30.15
C SER A 182 -0.88 18.06 -28.98
N TYR A 183 -1.68 17.98 -27.92
CA TYR A 183 -1.42 17.10 -26.78
C TYR A 183 -1.55 15.61 -27.18
N GLU A 184 -2.52 15.25 -28.01
CA GLU A 184 -2.65 13.86 -28.49
C GLU A 184 -1.46 13.40 -29.35
N ALA A 185 -0.77 14.32 -30.00
CA ALA A 185 0.47 14.03 -30.71
C ALA A 185 1.67 13.84 -29.76
N ASP A 186 1.66 14.47 -28.59
CA ASP A 186 2.75 14.44 -27.60
C ASP A 186 2.21 14.48 -26.14
N GLU A 187 1.94 13.30 -25.58
CA GLU A 187 1.41 13.12 -24.22
C GLU A 187 2.50 13.23 -23.14
N ALA A 188 3.24 14.35 -23.15
CA ALA A 188 4.51 14.48 -22.43
C ALA A 188 4.43 14.18 -20.93
N PHE A 189 3.36 14.62 -20.24
CA PHE A 189 3.22 14.42 -18.79
C PHE A 189 3.15 12.94 -18.42
N ILE A 190 2.18 12.20 -18.96
CA ILE A 190 1.94 10.82 -18.54
C ILE A 190 3.05 9.88 -19.01
N GLN A 191 3.60 10.11 -20.20
CA GLN A 191 4.74 9.34 -20.70
C GLN A 191 5.98 9.54 -19.81
N ASN A 192 6.28 10.78 -19.43
CA ASN A 192 7.38 11.07 -18.51
C ASN A 192 7.14 10.49 -17.11
N LEU A 193 5.91 10.57 -16.58
CA LEU A 193 5.57 9.95 -15.29
C LEU A 193 5.79 8.43 -15.34
N ILE A 194 5.26 7.74 -16.35
CA ILE A 194 5.42 6.30 -16.53
C ILE A 194 6.91 5.93 -16.68
N MET A 195 7.68 6.67 -17.48
CA MET A 195 9.11 6.46 -17.64
C MET A 195 9.87 6.54 -16.30
N ASN A 196 9.57 7.55 -15.48
CA ASN A 196 10.19 7.73 -14.17
C ASN A 196 9.83 6.60 -13.19
N LEU A 197 8.55 6.20 -13.15
CA LEU A 197 8.08 5.08 -12.34
C LEU A 197 8.74 3.76 -12.77
N GLN A 198 8.88 3.54 -14.09
CA GLN A 198 9.56 2.38 -14.65
C GLN A 198 11.04 2.35 -14.28
N GLY A 199 11.74 3.48 -14.40
CA GLY A 199 13.13 3.58 -13.97
C GLY A 199 13.29 3.23 -12.49
N LEU A 200 12.40 3.75 -11.64
CA LEU A 200 12.41 3.46 -10.20
C LEU A 200 12.21 1.97 -9.90
N LEU A 201 11.15 1.36 -10.42
CA LEU A 201 10.85 -0.05 -10.17
C LEU A 201 11.94 -0.98 -10.73
N THR A 202 12.45 -0.67 -11.92
CA THR A 202 13.52 -1.46 -12.56
C THR A 202 14.80 -1.42 -11.73
N SER A 203 15.12 -0.29 -11.09
CA SER A 203 16.30 -0.17 -10.23
C SER A 203 16.20 -0.97 -8.92
N LEU A 204 14.98 -1.16 -8.39
CA LEU A 204 14.75 -1.86 -7.12
C LEU A 204 14.55 -3.36 -7.31
N LYS A 205 13.92 -3.78 -8.40
CA LYS A 205 13.53 -5.18 -8.68
C LYS A 205 14.65 -6.22 -8.49
N PRO A 206 15.88 -6.05 -9.01
CA PRO A 206 16.91 -7.09 -8.87
C PRO A 206 17.47 -7.21 -7.44
N ASN A 207 17.20 -6.24 -6.57
CA ASN A 207 17.77 -6.14 -5.23
C ASN A 207 16.78 -6.45 -4.11
N LEU A 208 15.56 -6.88 -4.44
CA LEU A 208 14.50 -7.17 -3.49
C LEU A 208 14.02 -8.63 -3.64
N THR A 209 13.56 -9.22 -2.54
CA THR A 209 12.75 -10.44 -2.59
C THR A 209 11.44 -10.17 -3.35
N PRO A 210 10.80 -11.20 -3.94
CA PRO A 210 9.49 -11.02 -4.58
C PRO A 210 8.45 -10.38 -3.65
N GLY A 211 8.38 -10.80 -2.38
CA GLY A 211 7.45 -10.26 -1.38
C GLY A 211 7.68 -8.78 -1.07
N ASN A 212 8.94 -8.39 -0.83
CA ASN A 212 9.28 -6.98 -0.63
C ASN A 212 9.04 -6.14 -1.89
N TYR A 213 9.36 -6.66 -3.07
CA TYR A 213 9.09 -5.97 -4.34
C TYR A 213 7.60 -5.71 -4.53
N ASP A 214 6.74 -6.70 -4.31
CA ASP A 214 5.29 -6.56 -4.43
C ASP A 214 4.74 -5.52 -3.44
N THR A 215 5.27 -5.49 -2.22
CA THR A 215 4.92 -4.49 -1.21
C THR A 215 5.35 -3.09 -1.64
N ILE A 216 6.52 -2.94 -2.26
CA ILE A 216 7.00 -1.67 -2.80
C ILE A 216 6.16 -1.20 -3.97
N VAL A 217 5.76 -2.08 -4.90
CA VAL A 217 4.82 -1.73 -5.98
C VAL A 217 3.48 -1.29 -5.40
N SER A 218 3.00 -1.95 -4.34
CA SER A 218 1.76 -1.60 -3.65
C SER A 218 1.81 -0.20 -3.01
N ILE A 219 2.94 0.13 -2.37
CA ILE A 219 3.18 1.45 -1.77
C ILE A 219 3.35 2.52 -2.83
N LEU A 220 4.14 2.26 -3.88
CA LEU A 220 4.34 3.19 -4.99
C LEU A 220 3.00 3.53 -5.64
N THR A 221 2.18 2.51 -5.91
CA THR A 221 0.84 2.69 -6.48
C THR A 221 -0.01 3.60 -5.60
N SER A 222 -0.05 3.35 -4.29
CA SER A 222 -0.82 4.18 -3.35
C SER A 222 -0.28 5.61 -3.22
N GLU A 223 1.03 5.81 -3.27
CA GLU A 223 1.64 7.14 -3.22
C GLU A 223 1.31 7.94 -4.49
N VAL A 224 1.43 7.30 -5.66
CA VAL A 224 1.09 7.90 -6.96
C VAL A 224 -0.40 8.26 -7.02
N THR A 225 -1.31 7.33 -6.69
CA THR A 225 -2.76 7.61 -6.79
C THR A 225 -3.19 8.68 -5.79
N SER A 226 -2.69 8.63 -4.55
CA SER A 226 -3.00 9.64 -3.53
C SER A 226 -2.45 11.02 -3.91
N HIS A 227 -1.25 11.10 -4.48
CA HIS A 227 -0.68 12.38 -4.90
C HIS A 227 -1.33 12.91 -6.19
N MET A 228 -1.67 12.03 -7.13
CA MET A 228 -2.41 12.39 -8.35
C MET A 228 -3.78 12.98 -8.01
N GLU A 229 -4.53 12.35 -7.10
CA GLU A 229 -5.79 12.89 -6.60
C GLU A 229 -5.62 14.32 -6.04
N LYS A 230 -4.57 14.57 -5.26
CA LYS A 230 -4.30 15.91 -4.70
C LYS A 230 -3.99 16.97 -5.75
N VAL A 231 -3.23 16.63 -6.81
CA VAL A 231 -2.91 17.61 -7.86
C VAL A 231 -4.10 17.85 -8.79
N VAL A 232 -4.91 16.81 -9.06
CA VAL A 232 -6.18 16.95 -9.80
C VAL A 232 -7.13 17.89 -9.06
N LEU A 233 -7.30 17.73 -7.74
CA LEU A 233 -8.16 18.59 -6.91
C LEU A 233 -7.69 20.05 -6.81
N LYS A 234 -6.48 20.37 -7.27
CA LYS A 234 -5.93 21.73 -7.35
C LYS A 234 -5.98 22.33 -8.75
N SER A 235 -6.45 21.56 -9.73
CA SER A 235 -6.46 21.93 -11.14
C SER A 235 -7.86 22.36 -11.58
N SER A 236 -7.96 22.96 -12.77
CA SER A 236 -9.24 23.35 -13.37
C SER A 236 -9.36 22.76 -14.77
N PHE A 237 -10.54 22.26 -15.10
CA PHE A 237 -10.79 21.45 -16.29
C PHE A 237 -11.91 22.04 -17.14
N ASN A 238 -11.82 21.86 -18.46
CA ASN A 238 -12.99 21.85 -19.32
C ASN A 238 -13.27 20.41 -19.82
N ARG A 239 -14.23 20.23 -20.72
CA ARG A 239 -14.59 18.90 -21.25
C ARG A 239 -13.40 18.16 -21.86
N LEU A 240 -12.55 18.84 -22.63
CA LEU A 240 -11.39 18.26 -23.30
C LEU A 240 -10.31 17.88 -22.28
N GLY A 241 -10.05 18.72 -21.27
CA GLY A 241 -9.14 18.39 -20.18
C GLY A 241 -9.59 17.18 -19.37
N GLY A 242 -10.89 17.02 -19.13
CA GLY A 242 -11.44 15.81 -18.50
C GLY A 242 -11.20 14.54 -19.32
N LEU A 243 -11.28 14.66 -20.65
CA LEU A 243 -11.01 13.59 -21.63
C LEU A 243 -9.53 13.17 -21.60
N VAL A 244 -8.62 14.16 -21.54
CA VAL A 244 -7.17 13.93 -21.38
C VAL A 244 -6.90 13.21 -20.05
N LEU A 245 -7.43 13.71 -18.93
CA LEU A 245 -7.22 13.08 -17.62
C LEU A 245 -7.70 11.62 -17.60
N ASP A 246 -8.85 11.31 -18.19
CA ASP A 246 -9.33 9.92 -18.31
C ASP A 246 -8.34 9.03 -19.08
N LYS A 247 -7.76 9.54 -20.16
CA LYS A 247 -6.72 8.85 -20.95
C LYS A 247 -5.45 8.63 -20.13
N GLU A 248 -4.97 9.64 -19.42
CA GLU A 248 -3.78 9.57 -18.56
C GLU A 248 -3.97 8.58 -17.41
N VAL A 249 -5.14 8.60 -16.74
CA VAL A 249 -5.48 7.66 -15.67
C VAL A 249 -5.52 6.22 -16.21
N ARG A 250 -6.11 6.00 -17.38
CA ARG A 250 -6.12 4.67 -18.03
C ARG A 250 -4.71 4.19 -18.40
N ALA A 251 -3.86 5.07 -18.92
CA ALA A 251 -2.47 4.73 -19.24
C ALA A 251 -1.68 4.36 -17.96
N LEU A 252 -1.86 5.14 -16.89
CA LEU A 252 -1.23 4.88 -15.60
C LEU A 252 -1.68 3.53 -14.99
N VAL A 253 -2.99 3.24 -15.05
CA VAL A 253 -3.55 1.94 -14.64
C VAL A 253 -2.96 0.81 -15.49
N GLY A 254 -2.87 0.99 -16.81
CA GLY A 254 -2.30 -0.02 -17.71
C GLY A 254 -0.86 -0.35 -17.35
N TYR A 255 -0.02 0.67 -17.14
CA TYR A 255 1.37 0.50 -16.73
C TYR A 255 1.48 -0.19 -15.36
N LEU A 256 0.84 0.34 -14.31
CA LEU A 256 0.98 -0.22 -12.96
C LEU A 256 0.36 -1.63 -12.84
N THR A 257 -0.68 -1.96 -13.61
CA THR A 257 -1.18 -3.34 -13.73
C THR A 257 -0.11 -4.26 -14.29
N SER A 258 0.63 -3.83 -15.33
CA SER A 258 1.71 -4.65 -15.92
C SER A 258 2.91 -4.85 -14.99
N ALA A 259 3.08 -3.97 -13.99
CA ALA A 259 4.19 -4.02 -13.04
C ALA A 259 3.97 -5.01 -11.88
N THR A 260 2.78 -5.60 -11.76
CA THR A 260 2.39 -6.50 -10.66
C THR A 260 1.54 -7.69 -11.15
N SER A 261 1.40 -8.72 -10.31
CA SER A 261 0.53 -9.89 -10.53
C SER A 261 -0.84 -9.75 -9.86
N TRP A 262 -1.00 -8.82 -8.91
CA TRP A 262 -2.23 -8.62 -8.13
C TRP A 262 -3.05 -7.42 -8.64
N SER A 263 -4.34 -7.39 -8.31
CA SER A 263 -5.25 -6.36 -8.80
C SER A 263 -5.02 -4.99 -8.14
N ILE A 264 -4.68 -3.98 -8.94
CA ILE A 264 -4.55 -2.58 -8.48
C ILE A 264 -5.87 -1.81 -8.46
N ARG A 265 -6.99 -2.43 -8.88
CA ARG A 265 -8.29 -1.77 -9.09
C ARG A 265 -8.74 -0.96 -7.87
N ASP A 266 -8.60 -1.54 -6.69
CA ASP A 266 -9.00 -0.91 -5.42
C ASP A 266 -8.28 0.42 -5.17
N LYS A 267 -6.95 0.45 -5.42
CA LYS A 267 -6.08 1.61 -5.20
C LYS A 267 -6.35 2.75 -6.17
N PHE A 268 -6.89 2.45 -7.34
CA PHE A 268 -7.26 3.41 -8.38
C PHE A 268 -8.72 3.85 -8.35
N ALA A 269 -9.58 3.13 -7.63
CA ALA A 269 -11.03 3.32 -7.69
C ALA A 269 -11.47 4.78 -7.52
N ARG A 270 -10.91 5.51 -6.55
CA ARG A 270 -11.19 6.94 -6.36
C ARG A 270 -10.74 7.80 -7.53
N LEU A 271 -9.50 7.61 -8.01
CA LEU A 271 -8.95 8.38 -9.13
C LEU A 271 -9.72 8.12 -10.44
N THR A 272 -10.12 6.87 -10.69
CA THR A 272 -10.99 6.53 -11.83
C THR A 272 -12.37 7.18 -11.70
N GLN A 273 -12.97 7.18 -10.50
CA GLN A 273 -14.25 7.86 -10.26
C GLN A 273 -14.14 9.38 -10.45
N ILE A 274 -13.03 10.00 -10.01
CA ILE A 274 -12.74 11.42 -10.26
C ILE A 274 -12.69 11.69 -11.76
N ALA A 275 -11.94 10.88 -12.52
CA ALA A 275 -11.87 11.00 -13.97
C ALA A 275 -13.25 10.84 -14.63
N THR A 276 -14.07 9.88 -14.19
CA THR A 276 -15.46 9.71 -14.66
C THR A 276 -16.28 10.99 -14.44
N VAL A 277 -16.25 11.58 -13.25
CA VAL A 277 -17.00 12.81 -12.93
C VAL A 277 -16.52 13.99 -13.79
N LEU A 278 -15.21 14.13 -13.99
CA LEU A 278 -14.63 15.19 -14.81
C LEU A 278 -14.88 15.00 -16.31
N ASN A 279 -15.23 13.79 -16.74
CA ASN A 279 -15.51 13.44 -18.14
C ASN A 279 -16.99 13.56 -18.52
N LEU A 280 -17.88 13.89 -17.57
CA LEU A 280 -19.31 14.09 -17.85
C LEU A 280 -19.53 15.23 -18.86
N GLU A 281 -20.51 15.07 -19.75
CA GLU A 281 -20.88 16.12 -20.70
C GLU A 281 -21.69 17.22 -20.02
N ARG A 282 -22.56 16.85 -19.07
CA ARG A 282 -23.46 17.76 -18.37
C ARG A 282 -23.58 17.36 -16.90
N VAL A 283 -23.85 18.34 -16.04
CA VAL A 283 -24.07 18.11 -14.60
C VAL A 283 -25.16 17.06 -14.34
N THR A 284 -26.20 17.00 -15.17
CA THR A 284 -27.33 16.07 -15.03
C THR A 284 -26.97 14.60 -15.22
N GLU A 285 -25.89 14.32 -15.94
CA GLU A 285 -25.46 12.94 -16.26
C GLU A 285 -24.99 12.18 -15.00
N ILE A 286 -24.61 12.88 -13.93
CA ILE A 286 -24.22 12.22 -12.67
C ILE A 286 -25.33 11.34 -12.09
N SER A 287 -26.61 11.67 -12.36
CA SER A 287 -27.76 10.89 -11.91
C SER A 287 -27.86 9.51 -12.57
N ASP A 288 -27.22 9.31 -13.73
CA ASP A 288 -27.19 8.01 -14.40
C ASP A 288 -26.23 7.04 -13.68
N TYR A 289 -25.23 7.58 -12.98
CA TYR A 289 -24.23 6.81 -12.26
C TYR A 289 -24.46 6.76 -10.74
N TRP A 290 -25.06 7.80 -10.15
CA TRP A 290 -25.23 7.98 -8.71
C TRP A 290 -26.68 7.77 -8.26
N GLY A 291 -26.89 7.00 -7.18
CA GLY A 291 -28.22 6.77 -6.60
C GLY A 291 -29.05 5.67 -7.26
N ASN A 292 -28.61 5.15 -8.41
CA ASN A 292 -29.24 3.98 -9.02
C ASN A 292 -28.64 2.70 -8.44
N SER A 293 -29.44 1.93 -7.70
CA SER A 293 -29.06 0.64 -7.09
C SER A 293 -28.73 -0.45 -8.11
N SER A 294 -28.94 -0.19 -9.40
CA SER A 294 -28.52 -1.06 -10.51
C SER A 294 -27.17 -0.66 -11.14
N SER A 295 -26.52 0.40 -10.67
CA SER A 295 -25.19 0.77 -11.15
C SER A 295 -24.15 -0.26 -10.69
N PRO A 296 -23.38 -0.88 -11.60
CA PRO A 296 -22.32 -1.81 -11.22
C PRO A 296 -21.12 -1.11 -10.54
N LEU A 297 -21.13 0.23 -10.44
CA LEU A 297 -20.08 1.03 -9.86
C LEU A 297 -20.33 1.31 -8.38
N THR A 298 -19.55 0.67 -7.50
CA THR A 298 -19.53 1.03 -6.07
C THR A 298 -18.72 2.30 -5.87
N TRP A 299 -19.41 3.40 -5.56
CA TRP A 299 -18.78 4.69 -5.32
C TRP A 299 -17.97 4.71 -4.01
N ARG A 300 -16.80 5.35 -4.07
CA ARG A 300 -15.90 5.63 -2.93
C ARG A 300 -15.76 7.12 -2.62
N LEU A 301 -16.38 7.94 -3.45
CA LEU A 301 -16.50 9.36 -3.26
C LEU A 301 -17.80 9.64 -2.54
N THR A 302 -17.74 10.55 -1.57
CA THR A 302 -18.93 11.09 -0.92
C THR A 302 -19.64 12.09 -1.85
N PRO A 303 -20.93 12.37 -1.62
CA PRO A 303 -21.66 13.40 -2.34
C PRO A 303 -20.97 14.77 -2.30
N THR A 304 -20.36 15.12 -1.17
CA THR A 304 -19.60 16.38 -1.01
C THR A 304 -18.34 16.39 -1.88
N GLU A 305 -17.60 15.28 -1.94
CA GLU A 305 -16.44 15.16 -2.82
C GLU A 305 -16.86 15.24 -4.29
N ILE A 306 -17.98 14.61 -4.69
CA ILE A 306 -18.50 14.71 -6.07
C ILE A 306 -18.80 16.16 -6.42
N ARG A 307 -19.52 16.91 -5.56
CA ARG A 307 -19.77 18.34 -5.79
C ARG A 307 -18.47 19.13 -5.95
N GLN A 308 -17.48 18.86 -5.10
CA GLN A 308 -16.17 19.50 -5.19
C GLN A 308 -15.48 19.18 -6.52
N ILE A 309 -15.47 17.92 -6.95
CA ILE A 309 -14.86 17.49 -8.21
C ILE A 309 -15.59 18.11 -9.41
N MET A 310 -16.93 18.13 -9.41
CA MET A 310 -17.71 18.80 -10.45
C MET A 310 -17.42 20.30 -10.52
N SER A 311 -17.11 20.94 -9.38
CA SER A 311 -16.75 22.37 -9.36
C SER A 311 -15.39 22.67 -9.99
N LEU A 312 -14.55 21.66 -10.26
CA LEU A 312 -13.31 21.82 -11.01
C LEU A 312 -13.56 22.03 -12.52
N ARG A 313 -14.78 21.72 -13.01
CA ARG A 313 -15.19 21.98 -14.39
C ARG A 313 -15.65 23.42 -14.55
N THR A 314 -14.87 24.22 -15.26
CA THR A 314 -15.13 25.67 -15.42
C THR A 314 -16.38 25.97 -16.23
N ASP A 315 -16.85 25.02 -17.02
CA ASP A 315 -18.07 25.09 -17.82
C ASP A 315 -19.34 24.64 -17.08
N PHE A 316 -19.21 24.06 -15.88
CA PHE A 316 -20.35 23.68 -15.04
C PHE A 316 -20.79 24.83 -14.14
N ARG A 317 -22.08 25.16 -14.17
CA ARG A 317 -22.66 26.23 -13.34
C ARG A 317 -22.83 25.76 -11.90
N SER A 318 -22.50 26.64 -10.95
CA SER A 318 -22.56 26.33 -9.52
C SER A 318 -23.99 26.04 -9.03
N GLU A 319 -25.01 26.67 -9.63
CA GLU A 319 -26.41 26.42 -9.30
C GLU A 319 -26.86 25.01 -9.69
N ASP A 320 -26.40 24.53 -10.86
CA ASP A 320 -26.74 23.21 -11.39
C ASP A 320 -26.14 22.11 -10.51
N ILE A 321 -24.91 22.31 -10.02
CA ILE A 321 -24.21 21.36 -9.13
C ILE A 321 -24.96 21.23 -7.78
N LYS A 322 -25.38 22.37 -7.19
CA LYS A 322 -26.06 22.37 -5.88
C LYS A 322 -27.43 21.66 -5.95
N SER A 323 -28.23 21.98 -6.97
CA SER A 323 -29.62 21.51 -7.07
C SER A 323 -29.76 19.98 -7.27
N ARG A 324 -28.73 19.28 -7.76
CA ARG A 324 -28.85 17.87 -8.19
C ARG A 324 -28.26 16.86 -7.23
N VAL A 325 -27.23 17.21 -6.48
CA VAL A 325 -26.65 16.27 -5.51
C VAL A 325 -27.55 16.13 -4.27
N GLU A 326 -28.33 17.16 -3.92
CA GLU A 326 -29.36 17.07 -2.85
C GLU A 326 -30.44 16.00 -3.15
N ILE A 327 -30.78 15.80 -4.43
CA ILE A 327 -31.77 14.79 -4.85
C ILE A 327 -31.19 13.36 -4.72
N GLY A 328 -29.89 13.20 -5.01
CA GLY A 328 -29.18 11.93 -4.82
C GLY A 328 -28.96 11.57 -3.34
N ASP A 329 -28.72 12.56 -2.49
CA ASP A 329 -28.58 12.39 -1.04
C ASP A 329 -29.87 11.84 -0.41
N LEU A 330 -31.04 12.32 -0.86
CA LEU A 330 -32.36 11.80 -0.45
C LEU A 330 -32.63 10.36 -0.94
N ALA A 331 -32.10 9.99 -2.12
CA ALA A 331 -32.26 8.64 -2.69
C ALA A 331 -31.29 7.60 -2.11
N SER A 332 -30.19 8.05 -1.48
CA SER A 332 -29.14 7.19 -0.90
C SER A 332 -29.32 6.87 0.59
N CYS A 333 -30.37 7.36 1.24
CA CYS A 333 -30.77 6.90 2.57
C CYS A 333 -31.06 5.39 2.51
N PRO A 334 -30.35 4.53 3.27
CA PRO A 334 -30.63 3.10 3.29
C PRO A 334 -32.06 2.90 3.75
N SER A 335 -32.87 2.23 2.94
CA SER A 335 -34.23 1.80 3.26
C SER A 335 -34.31 0.96 4.55
N ASP A 336 -33.17 0.48 5.06
CA ASP A 336 -33.05 -0.26 6.32
C ASP A 336 -33.26 0.62 7.58
N MET A 337 -33.15 1.95 7.49
CA MET A 337 -33.53 2.83 8.62
C MET A 337 -35.01 3.22 8.62
N LEU A 338 -35.73 3.04 7.50
CA LEU A 338 -37.17 3.36 7.41
C LEU A 338 -38.07 2.15 7.69
N GLN A 339 -37.57 0.92 7.58
CA GLN A 339 -38.32 -0.29 7.97
C GLN A 339 -38.40 -0.51 9.50
N GLY A 340 -37.51 0.13 10.28
CA GLY A 340 -37.56 0.11 11.75
C GLY A 340 -38.60 1.06 12.38
N PHE A 341 -39.14 2.00 11.60
CA PHE A 341 -40.16 2.94 12.08
C PHE A 341 -41.59 2.50 11.72
N ASN A 342 -41.80 1.87 10.56
CA ASN A 342 -43.13 1.36 10.16
C ASN A 342 -43.54 0.06 10.87
N SER A 343 -42.59 -0.73 11.39
CA SER A 343 -42.89 -1.95 12.15
C SER A 343 -43.27 -1.69 13.62
N ARG A 344 -43.05 -0.48 14.15
CA ARG A 344 -43.45 -0.07 15.52
C ARG A 344 -44.81 0.63 15.60
N VAL A 345 -45.49 0.83 14.47
CA VAL A 345 -46.83 1.43 14.42
C VAL A 345 -47.92 0.38 14.21
N GLU A 346 -47.59 -0.83 13.74
CA GLU A 346 -48.56 -1.93 13.54
C GLU A 346 -48.63 -2.94 14.71
N SER A 347 -47.66 -2.96 15.62
CA SER A 347 -47.75 -3.74 16.86
C SER A 347 -48.30 -2.86 17.98
N GLY A 348 -49.63 -2.90 18.16
CA GLY A 348 -50.32 -2.20 19.25
C GLY A 348 -49.87 -2.70 20.62
N ASP A 349 -48.83 -2.06 21.17
CA ASP A 349 -48.46 -2.17 22.58
C ASP A 349 -48.72 -0.82 23.27
N LEU A 350 -49.88 -0.77 23.94
CA LEU A 350 -50.23 0.23 24.94
C LEU A 350 -49.35 0.00 26.17
N ALA A 351 -48.29 0.79 26.35
CA ALA A 351 -47.65 0.95 27.65
C ALA A 351 -47.00 2.33 27.83
N SER A 352 -47.76 3.21 28.48
CA SER A 352 -47.31 4.24 29.44
C SER A 352 -46.26 5.28 29.01
N CYS A 353 -46.76 6.47 28.67
CA CYS A 353 -46.05 7.74 28.83
C CYS A 353 -45.76 8.04 30.31
N PRO A 354 -44.60 8.64 30.66
CA PRO A 354 -44.49 9.58 31.75
C PRO A 354 -44.60 11.00 31.20
N THR A 355 -45.68 11.69 31.57
CA THR A 355 -45.93 13.11 31.35
C THR A 355 -45.08 14.00 32.27
N GLY A 356 -44.56 15.09 31.69
CA GLY A 356 -44.27 16.37 32.36
C GLY A 356 -42.84 16.54 32.89
N VAL A 357 -42.20 17.71 32.84
CA VAL A 357 -42.72 19.09 32.80
C VAL A 357 -41.67 20.05 32.21
N LEU A 358 -42.17 21.09 31.54
CA LEU A 358 -41.51 22.27 31.01
C LEU A 358 -40.87 23.18 32.09
N GLN A 359 -39.74 23.80 31.71
CA GLN A 359 -39.24 25.16 31.98
C GLN A 359 -39.62 25.97 33.25
N SER A 360 -38.62 26.78 33.65
CA SER A 360 -38.64 28.07 34.37
C SER A 360 -38.34 28.04 35.88
N GLY A 361 -37.24 28.73 36.24
CA GLY A 361 -36.65 28.83 37.58
C GLY A 361 -35.14 28.85 37.50
#